data_AF-A0A8J6LU49-F1
#
_entry.id   AF-A0A8J6LU49-F1
#
_cell.length_a   1.000
_cell.length_b   1.000
_cell.length_c   1.000
_cell.angle_alpha   90.00
_cell.angle_beta   90.00
_cell.angle_gamma   90.00
#
_symmetry.space_group_name_H-M   'P 1'
#
loop_
_entity.id
_entity.type
_entity.pdbx_description
1 polymer ?
#
loop_
_entity_poly.entity_id
_entity_poly.type
_entity_poly.pdbx_seq_one_letter_code
_entity_poly.pdbx_strand_id
1 'polypeptide(L)'
;MYLTQPVHRSLQTKPDEIATICGDCQFTFAAQADRVARLAGGLVGLGVAPGDRVAYLGLNSDRYLQYYLAVPWADAVVVPRPDGGVQGAAHRRIRRHPAREPGRKGVEA
;
A
#
# COMPACT_ATOMS: atom_id res chain seq x y z
N MET A 1 4.18 5.92 12.90
CA MET A 1 2.75 5.57 12.87
C MET A 1 2.56 4.49 11.82
N TYR A 2 2.11 3.29 12.19
CA TYR A 2 1.94 2.18 11.25
C TYR A 2 0.57 2.29 10.58
N LEU A 3 0.53 2.52 9.26
CA LEU A 3 -0.71 2.71 8.51
C LEU A 3 -1.67 1.50 8.59
N THR A 4 -1.13 0.31 8.87
CA THR A 4 -1.85 -0.96 8.99
C THR A 4 -2.38 -1.25 10.41
N GLN A 5 -2.00 -0.46 11.42
CA GLN A 5 -2.38 -0.71 12.83
C GLN A 5 -3.90 -0.86 13.04
N PRO A 6 -4.78 -0.05 12.42
CA PRO A 6 -6.23 -0.22 12.57
C PRO A 6 -6.73 -1.59 12.11
N VAL A 7 -6.17 -2.12 11.01
CA VAL A 7 -6.54 -3.45 10.49
C VAL A 7 -6.13 -4.54 11.46
N HIS A 8 -4.91 -4.49 12.01
CA HIS A 8 -4.46 -5.47 13.00
C HIS A 8 -5.31 -5.45 14.27
N ARG A 9 -5.73 -4.26 14.72
CA ARG A 9 -6.64 -4.14 15.87
C ARG A 9 -8.01 -4.75 15.59
N SER A 10 -8.62 -4.40 14.45
CA SER A 10 -9.95 -4.91 14.11
C SER A 10 -9.96 -6.42 13.89
N LEU A 11 -8.86 -7.01 13.42
CA LEU A 11 -8.70 -8.48 13.37
C LEU A 11 -8.76 -9.14 14.75
N GLN A 12 -8.23 -8.48 15.78
CA GLN A 12 -8.21 -9.02 17.14
C GLN A 12 -9.56 -8.86 17.84
N THR A 13 -10.28 -7.77 17.55
CA THR A 13 -11.52 -7.44 18.28
C THR A 13 -12.79 -7.89 17.57
N LYS A 14 -12.82 -7.87 16.24
CA LYS A 14 -14.03 -8.06 15.42
C LYS A 14 -13.70 -8.67 14.04
N PRO A 15 -13.13 -9.89 13.97
CA PRO A 15 -12.67 -10.48 12.71
C PRO A 15 -13.80 -10.73 11.70
N ASP A 16 -14.99 -11.10 12.17
CA ASP A 16 -16.12 -11.49 11.32
C ASP A 16 -17.06 -10.34 10.95
N GLU A 17 -16.82 -9.13 11.47
CA GLU A 17 -17.61 -7.96 11.12
C GLU A 17 -17.19 -7.36 9.78
N ILE A 18 -18.15 -6.73 9.10
CA ILE A 18 -17.94 -6.12 7.78
C ILE A 18 -16.98 -4.93 7.90
N ALA A 19 -15.86 -5.02 7.18
CA ALA A 19 -14.83 -3.99 7.11
C ALA A 19 -15.01 -3.06 5.91
N THR A 20 -15.52 -3.57 4.79
CA THR A 20 -15.62 -2.80 3.54
C THR A 20 -16.82 -3.28 2.73
N ILE A 21 -17.52 -2.31 2.13
CA ILE A 21 -18.62 -2.51 1.19
C ILE A 21 -18.31 -1.68 -0.06
N CYS A 22 -18.29 -2.31 -1.23
CA CYS A 22 -18.03 -1.65 -2.51
C CYS A 22 -18.97 -2.26 -3.58
N GLY A 23 -20.09 -1.59 -3.84
CA GLY A 23 -21.18 -2.17 -4.62
C GLY A 23 -21.71 -3.43 -3.93
N ASP A 24 -21.80 -4.53 -4.67
CA ASP A 24 -22.26 -5.83 -4.15
C ASP A 24 -21.16 -6.60 -3.40
N CYS A 25 -19.91 -6.14 -3.44
CA CYS A 25 -18.80 -6.79 -2.76
C CYS A 25 -18.72 -6.35 -1.30
N GLN A 26 -18.79 -7.31 -0.37
CA GLN A 26 -18.61 -7.08 1.06
C GLN A 26 -17.50 -8.00 1.60
N PHE A 27 -16.62 -7.44 2.43
CA PHE A 27 -15.54 -8.20 3.08
C PHE A 27 -15.55 -7.98 4.58
N THR A 28 -15.36 -9.06 5.33
CA THR A 28 -15.09 -9.02 6.76
C THR A 28 -13.67 -8.49 7.03
N PHE A 29 -13.37 -8.10 8.28
CA PHE A 29 -12.01 -7.71 8.65
C PHE A 29 -11.00 -8.83 8.41
N ALA A 30 -11.35 -10.08 8.71
CA ALA A 30 -10.53 -11.25 8.44
C ALA A 30 -10.25 -11.42 6.93
N ALA A 31 -11.29 -11.37 6.10
CA ALA A 31 -11.15 -11.51 4.65
C ALA A 31 -10.34 -10.36 4.03
N GLN A 32 -10.56 -9.14 4.51
CA GLN A 32 -9.84 -7.96 4.01
C GLN A 32 -8.35 -8.04 4.38
N ALA A 33 -8.01 -8.46 5.60
CA ALA A 33 -6.62 -8.60 6.01
C ALA A 33 -5.88 -9.71 5.26
N ASP A 34 -6.51 -10.87 5.04
CA ASP A 34 -5.92 -11.95 4.23
C ASP A 34 -5.57 -11.44 2.83
N ARG A 35 -6.52 -10.75 2.18
CA ARG A 35 -6.31 -10.16 0.86
C ARG A 35 -5.18 -9.13 0.84
N VAL A 36 -5.13 -8.25 1.84
CA VAL A 36 -4.05 -7.26 1.99
C VAL A 36 -2.70 -7.96 2.15
N ALA A 37 -2.60 -8.98 3.01
CA ALA A 37 -1.38 -9.74 3.23
C ALA A 37 -0.92 -10.47 1.95
N ARG A 38 -1.86 -11.08 1.22
CA ARG A 38 -1.57 -11.75 -0.06
C ARG A 38 -1.12 -10.76 -1.13
N LEU A 39 -1.73 -9.57 -1.20
CA LEU A 39 -1.30 -8.52 -2.11
C LEU A 39 0.11 -8.01 -1.74
N ALA A 40 0.38 -7.78 -0.46
CA ALA A 40 1.71 -7.38 0.01
C ALA A 40 2.77 -8.43 -0.34
N GLY A 41 2.49 -9.72 -0.08
CA GLY A 41 3.37 -10.82 -0.47
C GLY A 41 3.59 -10.91 -1.98
N GLY A 42 2.54 -10.68 -2.78
CA GLY A 42 2.63 -10.60 -4.24
C GLY A 42 3.52 -9.44 -4.71
N LEU A 43 3.39 -8.25 -4.11
CA LEU A 43 4.24 -7.10 -4.41
C LEU A 43 5.72 -7.40 -4.11
N VAL A 44 6.01 -8.00 -2.96
CA VAL A 44 7.38 -8.44 -2.62
C VAL A 44 7.89 -9.48 -3.62
N GLY A 45 7.05 -10.45 -4.00
CA GLY A 45 7.38 -11.46 -5.02
C GLY A 45 7.66 -10.86 -6.41
N LEU A 46 7.09 -9.70 -6.72
CA LEU A 46 7.37 -8.94 -7.94
C LEU A 46 8.62 -8.05 -7.84
N GLY A 47 9.32 -8.07 -6.69
CA GLY A 47 10.56 -7.33 -6.47
C GLY A 47 10.39 -5.92 -5.91
N VAL A 48 9.22 -5.61 -5.31
CA VAL A 48 9.05 -4.37 -4.53
C VAL A 48 9.91 -4.46 -3.27
N ALA A 49 10.83 -3.51 -3.12
CA ALA A 49 11.70 -3.42 -1.95
C ALA A 49 11.20 -2.34 -0.97
N PRO A 50 11.64 -2.39 0.30
CA PRO A 50 11.41 -1.31 1.24
C PRO A 50 11.76 0.08 0.66
N GLY A 51 10.85 1.03 0.81
CA GLY A 51 10.99 2.40 0.28
C GLY A 51 10.64 2.56 -1.21
N ASP A 52 10.37 1.48 -1.95
CA ASP A 52 9.88 1.59 -3.32
C ASP A 52 8.49 2.22 -3.37
N ARG A 53 8.21 2.94 -4.45
CA ARG A 53 6.95 3.65 -4.64
C ARG A 53 6.07 2.88 -5.60
N VAL A 54 4.95 2.40 -5.09
CA VAL A 54 3.94 1.69 -5.89
C VAL A 54 2.83 2.70 -6.19
N ALA A 55 2.34 2.74 -7.43
CA ALA A 55 1.18 3.54 -7.79
C ALA A 55 0.01 2.64 -8.14
N TYR A 56 -1.18 3.12 -7.80
CA TYR A 56 -2.44 2.51 -8.21
C TYR A 56 -3.08 3.38 -9.28
N LEU A 57 -3.40 2.78 -10.43
CA LEU A 57 -4.14 3.42 -11.50
C LEU A 57 -5.51 2.77 -11.59
N GLY A 58 -6.52 3.44 -11.07
CA GLY A 58 -7.90 2.97 -11.08
C GLY A 58 -8.78 3.79 -10.15
N LEU A 59 -10.07 3.52 -10.24
CA LEU A 59 -11.08 4.17 -9.41
C LEU A 59 -11.05 3.69 -7.96
N ASN A 60 -11.66 4.50 -7.10
CA ASN A 60 -11.98 4.11 -5.73
C ASN A 60 -12.79 2.80 -5.74
N SER A 61 -12.28 1.80 -5.04
CA SER A 61 -12.81 0.44 -5.00
C SER A 61 -12.31 -0.27 -3.74
N ASP A 62 -12.85 -1.45 -3.44
CA ASP A 62 -12.30 -2.33 -2.40
C ASP A 62 -10.82 -2.65 -2.66
N ARG A 63 -10.44 -2.76 -3.94
CA ARG A 63 -9.06 -3.00 -4.38
C ARG A 63 -8.13 -1.82 -4.11
N TYR A 64 -8.62 -0.60 -4.26
CA TYR A 64 -7.86 0.59 -3.89
C TYR A 64 -7.52 0.58 -2.40
N LEU A 65 -8.49 0.22 -1.54
CA LEU A 65 -8.25 0.08 -0.11
C LEU A 65 -7.25 -1.05 0.20
N GLN A 66 -7.37 -2.19 -0.47
CA GLN A 66 -6.41 -3.30 -0.32
C GLN A 66 -4.99 -2.86 -0.69
N TYR A 67 -4.83 -2.16 -1.82
CA TYR A 67 -3.56 -1.56 -2.24
C TYR A 67 -3.01 -0.58 -1.20
N TYR A 68 -3.86 0.31 -0.69
CA TYR A 68 -3.47 1.35 0.24
C TYR A 68 -2.90 0.77 1.55
N LEU A 69 -3.38 -0.40 1.96
CA LEU A 69 -2.91 -1.12 3.14
C LEU A 69 -1.75 -2.07 2.83
N ALA A 70 -1.74 -2.69 1.64
CA ALA A 70 -0.74 -3.69 1.27
C ALA A 70 0.63 -3.09 0.98
N VAL A 71 0.67 -1.88 0.41
CA VAL A 71 1.94 -1.22 0.08
C VAL A 71 2.74 -0.86 1.34
N PRO A 72 2.17 -0.20 2.37
CA PRO A 72 2.86 -0.01 3.65
C PRO A 72 3.14 -1.32 4.38
N TRP A 73 2.32 -2.35 4.20
CA TRP A 73 2.59 -3.69 4.76
C TRP A 73 3.87 -4.29 4.14
N ALA A 74 4.12 -4.04 2.85
CA ALA A 74 5.36 -4.40 2.16
C ALA A 74 6.52 -3.41 2.40
N ASP A 75 6.39 -2.50 3.36
CA ASP A 75 7.35 -1.41 3.67
C ASP A 75 7.62 -0.46 2.47
N ALA A 76 6.66 -0.38 1.55
CA ALA A 76 6.70 0.47 0.38
C ALA A 76 5.82 1.71 0.56
N VAL A 77 5.97 2.67 -0.36
CA VAL A 77 5.33 3.99 -0.30
C VAL A 77 4.17 4.06 -1.30
N VAL A 78 2.99 4.39 -0.78
CA VAL A 78 1.75 4.57 -1.55
C VAL A 78 1.83 5.84 -2.39
N VAL A 79 1.57 5.73 -3.69
CA VAL A 79 1.38 6.88 -4.59
C VAL A 79 -0.05 6.86 -5.14
N PRO A 80 -0.99 7.59 -4.54
CA PRO A 80 -2.36 7.67 -5.05
C PRO A 80 -2.37 8.46 -6.36
N ARG A 81 -3.08 7.96 -7.37
CA ARG A 81 -3.21 8.61 -8.68
C ARG A 81 -4.67 8.62 -9.11
N PRO A 82 -5.33 9.78 -9.18
CA PRO A 82 -6.63 9.87 -9.84
C PRO A 82 -6.47 9.53 -11.32
N ASP A 83 -7.42 8.75 -11.82
CA ASP A 83 -7.54 8.29 -13.20
C ASP A 83 -8.00 9.40 -14.17
N GLY A 84 -8.59 10.49 -13.65
CA GLY A 84 -9.18 11.61 -14.40
C GLY A 84 -8.23 12.55 -15.16
N GLY A 85 -7.06 12.10 -15.63
CA GLY A 85 -6.13 12.98 -16.36
C GLY A 85 -4.94 12.34 -17.06
N VAL A 86 -4.98 11.03 -17.35
CA VAL A 86 -3.84 10.33 -17.97
C VAL A 86 -3.89 10.22 -19.50
N GLN A 87 -4.84 10.86 -20.18
CA GLN A 87 -4.72 11.11 -21.63
C GLN A 87 -3.69 12.22 -21.87
N GLY A 88 -2.40 11.91 -21.75
CA GLY A 88 -1.30 12.81 -22.18
C GLY A 88 -0.16 13.03 -21.19
N ALA A 89 -0.33 12.70 -19.90
CA ALA A 89 0.77 12.72 -18.92
C ALA A 89 1.61 11.44 -19.02
N ALA A 90 2.25 11.27 -20.18
CA ALA A 90 3.24 10.25 -20.46
C ALA A 90 4.19 10.06 -19.27
N HIS A 91 4.20 8.85 -18.71
CA HIS A 91 5.36 8.21 -18.09
C HIS A 91 6.29 9.12 -17.26
N ARG A 92 5.76 10.06 -16.46
CA ARG A 92 6.60 10.81 -15.51
C ARG A 92 6.96 9.80 -14.44
N ARG A 93 8.04 9.05 -14.73
CA ARG A 93 8.48 7.86 -14.00
C ARG A 93 8.40 8.21 -12.53
N ILE A 94 7.81 7.31 -11.77
CA ILE A 94 8.04 7.24 -10.33
C ILE A 94 9.54 6.94 -10.18
N ARG A 95 10.39 7.97 -10.31
CA ARG A 95 11.85 7.88 -10.20
C ARG A 95 12.22 7.39 -8.81
N ARG A 96 12.65 6.13 -8.65
CA ARG A 96 13.20 5.63 -7.38
C ARG A 96 14.02 6.76 -6.74
N HIS A 97 13.61 7.21 -5.55
CA HIS A 97 14.44 8.14 -4.82
C HIS A 97 15.71 7.34 -4.49
N PRO A 98 16.93 7.83 -4.79
CA PRO A 98 18.12 7.11 -4.39
C PRO A 98 18.02 6.86 -2.88
N ALA A 99 18.22 5.60 -2.49
CA ALA A 99 18.24 5.16 -1.11
C ALA A 99 19.16 6.10 -0.32
N ARG A 100 18.67 6.61 0.81
CA ARG A 100 19.48 7.42 1.71
C ARG A 100 20.57 6.49 2.28
N GLU A 101 21.81 6.66 1.85
CA GLU A 101 22.95 5.87 2.33
C GLU A 101 23.04 5.96 3.86
N PRO A 102 23.19 4.82 4.59
CA PRO A 102 23.43 4.86 6.01
C PRO A 102 24.90 5.18 6.28
N GLY A 103 25.19 6.43 6.62
CA GLY A 103 26.37 6.78 7.42
C GLY A 103 27.43 7.63 6.73
N ARG A 104 27.40 8.93 7.03
CA ARG A 104 28.60 9.70 7.41
C ARG A 104 28.20 10.66 8.52
N LYS A 105 28.42 10.26 9.78
CA LYS A 105 28.60 11.24 10.85
C LYS A 105 29.94 11.90 10.57
N GLY A 106 29.91 13.19 10.20
CA GLY A 106 31.09 14.03 10.23
C GLY A 106 31.58 14.07 11.68
N VAL A 107 32.77 13.51 11.90
CA VAL A 107 33.62 13.86 13.03
C VAL A 107 34.29 15.16 12.59
N GLU A 108 33.84 16.29 13.14
CA GLU A 108 34.65 17.50 13.16
C GLU A 108 35.47 17.51 14.45
N ALA A 109 36.76 17.72 14.25
CA ALA A 109 37.82 17.84 15.25
C ALA A 109 37.88 19.24 15.85
#